data_AF-A0A7D4PX42-F1
#
_entry.id   AF-A0A7D4PX42-F1
#
_cell.length_a   1.000
_cell.length_b   1.000
_cell.length_c   1.000
_cell.angle_alpha   90.00
_cell.angle_beta   90.00
_cell.angle_gamma   90.00
#
_symmetry.space_group_name_H-M   'P 1'
#
loop_
_entity.id
_entity.type
_entity.pdbx_description
1 polymer ?
#
loop_
_entity_poly.entity_id
_entity_poly.type
_entity_poly.pdbx_seq_one_letter_code
_entity_poly.pdbx_strand_id
1 'polypeptide(L)'
;MDAATRRELDDLRRRAYGPQPDIDDAGMARLALLEDEARRDAAPAASPGARPAERAARLAPAGTLPAGTTPTGTTPTGTTPTGATAAAPATAAATTPAHAAPSTPRRRAPLLPIALAVAGLLVAAYATPLLVEAAAPASAPDPTPAATASATAAMRAPGIPAAAATPLISIRLEGSFGRRIDIRRPREAGAEPIMGETPAFPSQRPLAWALDLGDYYGWELWIAGGLPTPGVIDDDREHCVLLRRDAQIRGDCEPLVAKEAGALHVTLDGVDIPVAETPAEMEPFQEIRFWWLADGTVRVVLGDFDSRRP
;
A
#
# COMPACT_ATOMS: atom_id res chain seq x y z
N MET A 1 22.29 -23.55 -11.50
CA MET A 1 22.27 -24.35 -10.26
C MET A 1 22.05 -25.81 -10.56
N ASP A 2 22.93 -26.69 -10.08
CA ASP A 2 22.80 -28.13 -10.29
C ASP A 2 21.76 -28.78 -9.37
N ALA A 3 21.57 -30.09 -9.49
CA ALA A 3 20.57 -30.82 -8.71
C ALA A 3 20.95 -31.01 -7.22
N ALA A 4 22.25 -31.06 -6.90
CA ALA A 4 22.71 -31.20 -5.52
C ALA A 4 22.52 -29.88 -4.76
N THR A 5 22.90 -28.77 -5.38
CA THR A 5 22.70 -27.42 -4.81
C THR A 5 21.22 -27.09 -4.60
N ARG A 6 20.33 -27.51 -5.51
CA ARG A 6 18.88 -27.35 -5.32
C ARG A 6 18.35 -28.12 -4.10
N ARG A 7 18.81 -29.35 -3.89
CA ARG A 7 18.43 -30.13 -2.69
C ARG A 7 18.95 -29.50 -1.40
N GLU A 8 20.17 -28.97 -1.43
CA GLU A 8 20.74 -28.23 -0.28
C GLU A 8 19.88 -26.99 0.05
N LEU A 9 19.48 -26.21 -0.97
CA LEU A 9 18.60 -25.05 -0.79
C LEU A 9 17.24 -25.46 -0.19
N ASP A 10 16.63 -26.54 -0.68
CA ASP A 10 15.35 -27.03 -0.16
C ASP A 10 15.45 -27.52 1.29
N ASP A 11 16.53 -28.21 1.66
CA ASP A 11 16.80 -28.63 3.04
C ASP A 11 17.00 -27.44 3.98
N LEU A 12 17.76 -26.43 3.54
CA LEU A 12 17.96 -25.21 4.33
C LEU A 12 16.66 -24.42 4.51
N ARG A 13 15.83 -24.29 3.47
CA ARG A 13 14.49 -23.67 3.58
C ARG A 13 13.59 -24.42 4.55
N ARG A 14 13.62 -25.75 4.52
CA ARG A 14 12.86 -26.61 5.45
C ARG A 14 13.31 -26.39 6.90
N ARG A 15 14.61 -26.28 7.15
CA ARG A 15 15.18 -26.03 8.48
C ARG A 15 14.97 -24.58 8.96
N ALA A 16 14.92 -23.61 8.05
CA ALA A 16 14.71 -22.21 8.39
C ALA A 16 13.23 -21.84 8.59
N TYR A 17 12.34 -22.38 7.75
CA TYR A 17 10.93 -21.99 7.68
C TYR A 17 9.94 -23.14 7.98
N GLY A 18 10.44 -24.31 8.39
CA GLY A 18 9.60 -25.45 8.77
C GLY A 18 8.94 -25.29 10.15
N PRO A 19 8.04 -26.21 10.52
CA PRO A 19 7.30 -26.16 11.79
C PRO A 19 8.18 -26.26 13.05
N GLN A 20 9.41 -26.72 12.90
CA GLN A 20 10.44 -26.73 13.94
C GLN A 20 11.72 -26.15 13.35
N PRO A 21 11.90 -24.82 13.37
CA PRO A 21 13.08 -24.20 12.81
C PRO A 21 14.32 -24.58 13.64
N ASP A 22 15.30 -25.18 12.98
CA ASP A 22 16.57 -25.62 13.57
C ASP A 22 17.70 -25.36 12.58
N ILE A 23 18.06 -24.08 12.46
CA ILE A 23 19.14 -23.58 11.61
C ILE A 23 20.02 -22.63 12.42
N ASP A 24 21.33 -22.81 12.30
CA ASP A 24 22.33 -21.94 12.93
C ASP A 24 22.66 -20.75 12.02
N ASP A 25 23.44 -19.79 12.56
CA ASP A 25 23.84 -18.59 11.81
C ASP A 25 24.59 -18.93 10.51
N ALA A 26 25.42 -19.98 10.56
CA ALA A 26 26.13 -20.48 9.38
C ALA A 26 25.17 -21.03 8.32
N GLY A 27 24.15 -21.77 8.73
CA GLY A 27 23.08 -22.25 7.87
C GLY A 27 22.27 -21.11 7.25
N MET A 28 21.94 -20.07 8.01
CA MET A 28 21.24 -18.88 7.49
C MET A 28 22.07 -18.13 6.45
N ALA A 29 23.37 -17.96 6.69
CA ALA A 29 24.28 -17.34 5.72
C ALA A 29 24.39 -18.17 4.43
N ARG A 30 24.43 -19.51 4.55
CA ARG A 30 24.44 -20.41 3.40
C ARG A 30 23.13 -20.35 2.61
N LEU A 31 21.99 -20.31 3.29
CA LEU A 31 20.66 -20.17 2.67
C LEU A 31 20.58 -18.88 1.84
N ALA A 32 20.98 -17.75 2.40
CA ALA A 32 20.95 -16.45 1.72
C ALA A 32 21.76 -16.45 0.41
N LEU A 33 22.94 -17.08 0.40
CA LEU A 33 23.77 -17.22 -0.80
C LEU A 33 23.10 -18.06 -1.89
N LEU A 34 22.49 -19.19 -1.52
CA LEU A 34 21.81 -20.07 -2.46
C LEU A 34 20.52 -19.46 -3.03
N GLU A 35 19.78 -18.67 -2.23
CA GLU A 35 18.60 -17.95 -2.73
C GLU A 35 18.97 -16.87 -3.75
N ASP A 36 20.09 -16.17 -3.54
CA ASP A 36 20.59 -15.20 -4.50
C ASP A 36 21.02 -15.84 -5.83
N GLU A 37 21.72 -16.97 -5.76
CA GLU A 37 22.09 -17.75 -6.95
C GLU A 37 20.85 -18.26 -7.69
N ALA A 38 19.83 -18.77 -6.97
CA ALA A 38 18.57 -19.20 -7.56
C ALA A 38 17.84 -18.05 -8.28
N ARG A 39 17.82 -16.84 -7.71
CA ARG A 39 17.25 -15.65 -8.38
C ARG A 39 18.00 -15.29 -9.66
N ARG A 40 19.33 -15.38 -9.66
CA ARG A 40 20.15 -15.11 -10.85
C ARG A 40 19.92 -16.13 -11.96
N ASP A 41 19.75 -17.40 -11.62
CA ASP A 41 19.42 -18.44 -12.59
C ASP A 41 17.97 -18.36 -13.11
N ALA A 42 17.03 -17.92 -12.27
CA ALA A 42 15.63 -17.75 -12.63
C ALA A 42 15.36 -16.46 -13.40
N ALA A 43 16.25 -15.46 -13.32
CA ALA A 43 16.15 -14.27 -14.12
C ALA A 43 16.18 -14.70 -15.60
N PRO A 44 15.14 -14.37 -16.39
CA PRO A 44 15.11 -14.75 -17.80
C PRO A 44 16.38 -14.20 -18.43
N ALA A 45 17.21 -15.09 -18.99
CA ALA A 45 18.40 -14.69 -19.72
C ALA A 45 17.98 -13.60 -20.69
N ALA A 46 18.37 -12.35 -20.39
CA ALA A 46 17.91 -11.19 -21.11
C ALA A 46 18.23 -11.46 -22.58
N SER A 47 17.19 -11.77 -23.37
CA SER A 47 17.36 -12.21 -24.75
C SER A 47 18.25 -11.21 -25.46
N PRO A 48 19.48 -11.57 -25.87
CA PRO A 48 20.42 -10.62 -26.47
C PRO A 48 20.02 -10.24 -27.91
N GLY A 49 18.73 -10.26 -28.25
CA GLY A 49 18.23 -10.27 -29.62
C GLY A 49 16.92 -9.52 -29.87
N ALA A 50 16.34 -8.81 -28.89
CA ALA A 50 15.24 -7.89 -29.18
C ALA A 50 15.80 -6.66 -29.94
N ARG A 51 15.86 -6.79 -31.28
CA ARG A 51 16.40 -5.79 -32.20
C ARG A 51 15.64 -4.45 -32.08
N PRO A 52 16.31 -3.29 -32.30
CA PRO A 52 15.68 -1.96 -32.22
C PRO A 52 14.68 -1.63 -33.35
N ALA A 53 14.36 -2.57 -34.24
CA ALA A 53 13.66 -2.28 -35.49
C ALA A 53 12.14 -2.13 -35.34
N GLU A 54 11.53 -2.70 -34.29
CA GLU A 54 10.07 -2.67 -34.15
C GLU A 54 9.55 -1.39 -33.46
N ARG A 55 10.45 -0.61 -32.85
CA ARG A 55 10.09 0.69 -32.24
C ARG A 55 9.93 1.82 -33.27
N ALA A 56 10.41 1.63 -34.51
CA ALA A 56 10.29 2.62 -35.57
C ALA A 56 8.96 2.55 -36.36
N ALA A 57 8.20 1.45 -36.27
CA ALA A 57 6.98 1.26 -37.07
C ALA A 57 5.69 1.81 -36.43
N ARG A 58 5.70 2.21 -35.15
CA ARG A 58 4.51 2.72 -34.45
C ARG A 58 4.37 4.25 -34.38
N LEU A 59 5.20 4.99 -35.13
CA LEU A 59 5.18 6.46 -35.16
C LEU A 59 4.90 7.06 -36.55
N ALA A 60 4.21 6.34 -37.43
CA ALA A 60 3.76 6.91 -38.72
C ALA A 60 2.32 7.48 -38.60
N PRO A 61 2.12 8.80 -38.43
CA PRO A 61 0.86 9.43 -38.76
C PRO A 61 0.75 9.57 -40.28
N ALA A 62 -0.34 9.06 -40.86
CA ALA A 62 -0.73 9.37 -42.22
C ALA A 62 -1.17 10.85 -42.29
N GLY A 63 -0.30 11.70 -42.81
CA GLY A 63 -0.56 13.11 -43.06
C GLY A 63 0.03 13.53 -44.40
N THR A 64 -0.83 13.94 -45.31
CA THR A 64 -0.53 14.44 -46.67
C THR A 64 0.38 15.68 -46.66
N LEU A 65 1.41 15.64 -47.51
CA LEU A 65 2.36 16.73 -47.79
C LEU A 65 1.73 17.86 -48.61
N PRO A 66 1.92 19.14 -48.26
CA PRO A 66 2.07 20.20 -49.23
C PRO A 66 3.55 20.46 -49.52
N ALA A 67 3.85 20.67 -50.80
CA ALA A 67 5.16 21.05 -51.31
C ALA A 67 5.59 22.41 -50.73
N GLY A 68 6.83 22.49 -50.24
CA GLY A 68 7.43 23.71 -49.71
C GLY A 68 8.94 23.67 -49.84
N THR A 69 9.45 24.67 -50.55
CA THR A 69 10.81 24.89 -51.05
C THR A 69 11.95 24.81 -50.03
N THR A 70 13.07 24.28 -50.50
CA THR A 70 14.42 24.26 -49.92
C THR A 70 14.98 25.65 -49.60
N PRO A 71 15.60 25.86 -48.42
CA PRO A 71 16.64 26.85 -48.24
C PRO A 71 18.01 26.20 -48.03
N THR A 72 18.97 26.72 -48.79
CA THR A 72 20.39 26.38 -48.84
C THR A 72 21.17 27.15 -47.78
N GLY A 73 22.16 26.50 -47.15
CA GLY A 73 23.26 27.15 -46.39
C GLY A 73 22.92 27.44 -44.92
N THR A 74 23.82 27.37 -43.94
CA THR A 74 25.29 27.38 -43.92
C THR A 74 25.80 26.77 -42.61
N THR A 75 26.94 26.11 -42.68
CA THR A 75 27.74 25.60 -41.55
C THR A 75 28.28 26.74 -40.67
N PRO A 76 28.19 26.67 -39.33
CA PRO A 76 29.06 27.43 -38.44
C PRO A 76 30.16 26.56 -37.86
N THR A 77 31.40 26.93 -38.21
CA THR A 77 32.65 26.44 -37.66
C THR A 77 33.00 27.16 -36.37
N GLY A 78 33.37 26.41 -35.33
CA GLY A 78 34.36 26.81 -34.31
C GLY A 78 33.92 27.74 -33.17
N THR A 79 34.19 27.33 -31.93
CA THR A 79 35.32 27.87 -31.14
C THR A 79 35.40 27.18 -29.78
N THR A 80 36.61 26.73 -29.45
CA THR A 80 37.06 26.21 -28.15
C THR A 80 37.45 27.39 -27.26
N PRO A 81 37.04 27.46 -25.98
CA PRO A 81 37.71 28.31 -25.00
C PRO A 81 38.72 27.48 -24.21
N THR A 82 39.99 27.77 -24.45
CA THR A 82 41.15 27.35 -23.67
C THR A 82 41.40 28.35 -22.55
N GLY A 83 41.49 27.86 -21.31
CA GLY A 83 42.46 28.30 -20.29
C GLY A 83 42.27 29.67 -19.61
N ALA A 84 42.07 29.63 -18.30
CA ALA A 84 42.69 30.60 -17.38
C ALA A 84 43.10 29.87 -16.10
N THR A 85 44.40 29.96 -15.79
CA THR A 85 45.09 29.33 -14.68
C THR A 85 45.56 30.40 -13.69
N ALA A 86 45.56 30.03 -12.40
CA ALA A 86 46.34 30.58 -11.28
C ALA A 86 46.03 31.97 -10.71
N ALA A 87 45.71 32.03 -9.42
CA ALA A 87 46.65 32.53 -8.39
C ALA A 87 46.16 32.17 -6.98
N ALA A 88 47.11 31.79 -6.11
CA ALA A 88 46.94 31.33 -4.74
C ALA A 88 46.99 32.51 -3.72
N PRO A 89 47.47 32.30 -2.48
CA PRO A 89 46.70 32.04 -1.27
C PRO A 89 46.65 33.24 -0.30
N ALA A 90 45.70 33.26 0.64
CA ALA A 90 45.76 34.19 1.78
C ALA A 90 45.40 33.46 3.07
N THR A 91 46.45 33.13 3.82
CA THR A 91 46.46 32.91 5.26
C THR A 91 46.14 34.22 5.98
N ALA A 92 45.17 34.22 6.90
CA ALA A 92 45.13 35.17 8.00
C ALA A 92 44.40 34.55 9.20
N ALA A 93 45.19 34.25 10.23
CA ALA A 93 44.73 34.01 11.58
C ALA A 93 44.37 35.34 12.24
N ALA A 94 43.29 35.37 13.03
CA ALA A 94 43.12 36.14 14.27
C ALA A 94 41.68 35.96 14.77
N THR A 95 41.47 35.23 15.87
CA THR A 95 41.30 35.78 17.24
C THR A 95 39.83 36.13 17.55
N THR A 96 39.28 35.37 18.49
CA THR A 96 38.03 35.53 19.25
C THR A 96 37.83 36.96 19.79
N PRO A 97 36.59 37.41 20.06
CA PRO A 97 36.04 37.16 21.40
C PRO A 97 34.54 36.84 21.43
N ALA A 98 34.18 36.21 22.54
CA ALA A 98 32.84 35.89 22.99
C ALA A 98 31.87 37.08 22.88
N HIS A 99 30.69 36.81 22.31
CA HIS A 99 29.48 37.54 22.67
C HIS A 99 28.48 36.55 23.26
N ALA A 100 28.54 36.46 24.58
CA ALA A 100 27.45 35.99 25.40
C ALA A 100 26.32 37.02 25.35
N ALA A 101 25.13 36.61 24.96
CA ALA A 101 23.89 37.36 25.12
C ALA A 101 22.73 36.34 25.20
N PRO A 102 21.60 36.70 25.83
CA PRO A 102 21.29 36.28 27.18
C PRO A 102 20.33 35.08 27.19
N SER A 103 20.57 34.17 28.11
CA SER A 103 19.61 33.17 28.57
C SER A 103 18.34 33.88 29.07
N THR A 104 17.27 33.78 28.30
CA THR A 104 15.94 34.21 28.75
C THR A 104 15.45 33.28 29.88
N PRO A 105 14.91 33.85 30.97
CA PRO A 105 14.48 33.08 32.12
C PRO A 105 13.17 32.32 31.84
N ARG A 106 13.21 31.02 32.16
CA ARG A 106 12.16 30.24 32.85
C ARG A 106 10.76 30.87 32.83
N ARG A 107 9.88 30.34 31.97
CA ARG A 107 8.46 30.18 32.32
C ARG A 107 8.16 28.70 32.42
N ARG A 108 8.29 28.19 33.65
CA ARG A 108 7.69 26.93 34.09
C ARG A 108 6.18 27.12 33.96
N ALA A 109 5.57 26.52 32.93
CA ALA A 109 4.14 26.36 32.90
C ALA A 109 3.74 25.37 34.01
N PRO A 110 2.82 25.72 34.91
CA PRO A 110 2.39 24.83 35.97
C PRO A 110 1.61 23.66 35.37
N LEU A 111 2.08 22.46 35.71
CA LEU A 111 1.28 21.24 35.73
C LEU A 111 0.00 21.51 36.50
N LEU A 112 -1.14 21.41 35.83
CA LEU A 112 -2.46 21.43 36.45
C LEU A 112 -2.88 19.96 36.66
N PRO A 113 -2.89 19.43 37.89
CA PRO A 113 -3.50 18.14 38.17
C PRO A 113 -5.02 18.34 38.31
N ILE A 114 -5.80 17.88 37.34
CA ILE A 114 -7.25 17.73 37.49
C ILE A 114 -7.49 16.31 38.02
N ALA A 115 -7.55 16.21 39.35
CA ALA A 115 -8.08 15.07 40.07
C ALA A 115 -9.11 15.59 41.09
N LEU A 116 -10.18 14.81 41.30
CA LEU A 116 -11.36 15.02 42.18
C LEU A 116 -12.43 15.95 41.58
N ALA A 117 -13.73 15.65 41.59
CA ALA A 117 -14.51 14.56 42.17
C ALA A 117 -15.94 14.62 41.60
N VAL A 118 -16.56 13.47 41.26
CA VAL A 118 -17.99 13.22 41.52
C VAL A 118 -18.15 11.72 41.81
N ALA A 119 -17.86 11.36 43.06
CA ALA A 119 -18.49 10.21 43.70
C ALA A 119 -19.77 10.73 44.37
N GLY A 120 -20.93 10.16 44.02
CA GLY A 120 -22.16 10.35 44.78
C GLY A 120 -23.43 10.60 43.97
N LEU A 121 -24.09 9.53 43.52
CA LEU A 121 -25.55 9.40 43.57
C LEU A 121 -25.90 7.90 43.39
N LEU A 122 -25.97 7.14 44.50
CA LEU A 122 -27.23 6.73 45.13
C LEU A 122 -28.15 5.92 44.19
N VAL A 123 -28.04 4.60 44.32
CA VAL A 123 -29.12 3.66 44.67
C VAL A 123 -30.53 4.23 44.49
N ALA A 124 -31.19 3.81 43.42
CA ALA A 124 -32.65 3.70 43.38
C ALA A 124 -33.00 2.29 42.93
N ALA A 125 -33.19 1.42 43.93
CA ALA A 125 -33.96 0.22 43.79
C ALA A 125 -35.39 0.61 43.39
N TYR A 126 -35.79 0.26 42.18
CA TYR A 126 -37.21 0.06 41.87
C TYR A 126 -37.36 -1.33 41.30
N ALA A 127 -37.82 -2.21 42.21
CA ALA A 127 -38.52 -3.42 41.86
C ALA A 127 -39.74 -3.04 41.01
N THR A 128 -39.76 -3.46 39.75
CA THR A 128 -40.99 -3.60 38.98
C THR A 128 -41.37 -5.07 38.91
N PRO A 129 -42.64 -5.39 39.18
CA PRO A 129 -43.10 -6.76 39.34
C PRO A 129 -43.20 -7.50 38.01
N LEU A 130 -43.03 -8.81 38.13
CA LEU A 130 -43.50 -9.85 37.22
C LEU A 130 -44.94 -9.56 36.76
N LEU A 131 -45.11 -9.22 35.48
CA LEU A 131 -46.34 -9.51 34.74
C LEU A 131 -46.00 -10.62 33.75
N VAL A 132 -46.27 -11.84 34.22
CA VAL A 132 -46.41 -13.03 33.38
C VAL A 132 -47.73 -12.86 32.64
N GLU A 133 -47.68 -12.31 31.44
CA GLU A 133 -48.79 -12.38 30.50
C GLU A 133 -48.56 -13.58 29.60
N ALA A 134 -49.27 -14.65 29.91
CA ALA A 134 -49.33 -15.87 29.13
C ALA A 134 -50.06 -15.58 27.81
N ALA A 135 -49.34 -14.99 26.85
CA ALA A 135 -49.75 -14.97 25.46
C ALA A 135 -49.60 -16.37 24.89
N ALA A 136 -50.73 -16.95 24.47
CA ALA A 136 -50.78 -18.20 23.73
C ALA A 136 -49.80 -18.17 22.53
N PRO A 137 -49.20 -19.31 22.15
CA PRO A 137 -48.35 -19.38 20.98
C PRO A 137 -49.20 -19.16 19.74
N ALA A 138 -49.27 -17.92 19.26
CA ALA A 138 -49.59 -17.65 17.88
C ALA A 138 -48.44 -18.27 17.07
N SER A 139 -48.74 -19.33 16.32
CA SER A 139 -47.83 -19.92 15.36
C SER A 139 -47.25 -18.81 14.49
N ALA A 140 -46.00 -18.45 14.78
CA ALA A 140 -45.24 -17.55 13.93
C ALA A 140 -45.17 -18.21 12.55
N PRO A 141 -45.46 -17.50 11.45
CA PRO A 141 -45.17 -18.02 10.12
C PRO A 141 -43.68 -18.36 10.08
N ASP A 142 -43.37 -19.55 9.56
CA ASP A 142 -42.01 -20.03 9.37
C ASP A 142 -41.12 -18.89 8.86
N PRO A 143 -39.97 -18.61 9.50
CA PRO A 143 -39.03 -17.62 9.00
C PRO A 143 -38.62 -18.07 7.59
N THR A 144 -39.18 -17.39 6.61
CA THR A 144 -38.86 -17.61 5.20
C THR A 144 -37.34 -17.42 5.06
N PRO A 145 -36.58 -18.39 4.51
CA PRO A 145 -35.12 -18.38 4.46
C PRO A 145 -34.50 -17.34 3.50
N ALA A 146 -35.16 -16.20 3.27
CA ALA A 146 -34.76 -15.20 2.29
C ALA A 146 -33.55 -14.33 2.72
N ALA A 147 -33.21 -14.28 4.01
CA ALA A 147 -32.11 -13.45 4.50
C ALA A 147 -30.72 -14.05 4.24
N THR A 148 -30.59 -15.38 4.20
CA THR A 148 -29.29 -16.04 4.00
C THR A 148 -28.82 -15.99 2.53
N ALA A 149 -29.76 -15.87 1.57
CA ALA A 149 -29.43 -15.80 0.15
C ALA A 149 -28.75 -14.46 -0.25
N SER A 150 -28.98 -13.38 0.50
CA SER A 150 -28.43 -12.05 0.16
C SER A 150 -26.94 -11.92 0.51
N ALA A 151 -26.47 -12.64 1.54
CA ALA A 151 -25.03 -12.67 1.87
C ALA A 151 -24.23 -13.43 0.79
N THR A 152 -24.78 -14.49 0.22
CA THR A 152 -24.12 -15.29 -0.82
C THR A 152 -24.13 -14.60 -2.19
N ALA A 153 -25.20 -13.87 -2.53
CA ALA A 153 -25.30 -13.15 -3.80
C ALA A 153 -24.33 -11.96 -3.90
N ALA A 154 -24.07 -11.27 -2.78
CA ALA A 154 -23.10 -10.18 -2.72
C ALA A 154 -21.64 -10.65 -2.86
N MET A 155 -21.38 -11.96 -2.86
CA MET A 155 -20.01 -12.51 -2.97
C MET A 155 -19.51 -12.67 -4.40
N ARG A 156 -20.37 -12.55 -5.43
CA ARG A 156 -19.97 -12.61 -6.84
C ARG A 156 -19.49 -11.25 -7.36
N ALA A 157 -18.54 -10.64 -6.67
CA ALA A 157 -17.76 -9.58 -7.29
C ALA A 157 -16.86 -10.21 -8.38
N PRO A 158 -16.78 -9.62 -9.58
CA PRO A 158 -15.79 -10.04 -10.58
C PRO A 158 -14.39 -10.08 -9.94
N GLY A 159 -13.65 -11.16 -10.19
CA GLY A 159 -12.25 -11.29 -9.76
C GLY A 159 -12.01 -11.96 -8.40
N ILE A 160 -13.00 -12.09 -7.51
CA ILE A 160 -12.81 -12.82 -6.24
C ILE A 160 -13.21 -14.30 -6.43
N PRO A 161 -12.29 -15.27 -6.22
CA PRO A 161 -12.63 -16.68 -6.32
C PRO A 161 -13.58 -17.08 -5.18
N ALA A 162 -14.86 -17.20 -5.49
CA ALA A 162 -15.94 -17.42 -4.51
C ALA A 162 -15.84 -18.75 -3.73
N ALA A 163 -15.06 -19.72 -4.21
CA ALA A 163 -14.98 -21.04 -3.60
C ALA A 163 -14.00 -21.14 -2.42
N ALA A 164 -13.10 -20.16 -2.24
CA ALA A 164 -12.02 -20.22 -1.26
C ALA A 164 -11.92 -18.99 -0.34
N ALA A 165 -12.87 -18.05 -0.45
CA ALA A 165 -12.80 -16.77 0.25
C ALA A 165 -13.95 -16.60 1.26
N THR A 166 -13.61 -16.46 2.54
CA THR A 166 -14.50 -16.08 3.64
C THR A 166 -14.44 -14.56 3.82
N PRO A 167 -15.54 -13.82 3.67
CA PRO A 167 -15.54 -12.39 3.89
C PRO A 167 -15.38 -12.05 5.37
N LEU A 168 -14.41 -11.20 5.70
CA LEU A 168 -14.19 -10.73 7.06
C LEU A 168 -14.89 -9.38 7.27
N ILE A 169 -14.59 -8.39 6.42
CA ILE A 169 -15.02 -6.99 6.57
C ILE A 169 -15.36 -6.39 5.21
N SER A 170 -16.29 -5.43 5.18
CA SER A 170 -16.58 -4.61 4.00
C SER A 170 -16.63 -3.13 4.38
N ILE A 171 -15.73 -2.35 3.79
CA ILE A 171 -15.53 -0.92 4.08
C ILE A 171 -16.09 -0.13 2.89
N ARG A 172 -17.23 0.53 3.08
CA ARG A 172 -17.79 1.41 2.04
C ARG A 172 -17.12 2.77 2.08
N LEU A 173 -16.71 3.27 0.92
CA LEU A 173 -16.03 4.57 0.81
C LEU A 173 -17.02 5.75 0.73
N GLU A 174 -18.28 5.49 0.36
CA GLU A 174 -19.34 6.50 0.34
C GLU A 174 -19.74 6.92 1.77
N GLY A 175 -19.65 8.22 2.07
CA GLY A 175 -19.93 8.79 3.40
C GLY A 175 -18.71 8.91 4.33
N SER A 176 -17.56 8.41 3.89
CA SER A 176 -16.19 8.43 4.45
C SER A 176 -16.03 8.31 5.98
N PHE A 177 -15.61 7.10 6.40
CA PHE A 177 -14.61 6.96 7.46
C PHE A 177 -13.24 7.34 6.87
N GLY A 178 -12.46 8.17 7.57
CA GLY A 178 -11.11 8.54 7.16
C GLY A 178 -10.94 9.99 6.69
N ARG A 179 -9.73 10.54 6.90
CA ARG A 179 -9.36 11.90 6.48
C ARG A 179 -8.87 11.86 5.04
N ARG A 180 -9.67 12.36 4.08
CA ARG A 180 -9.24 12.52 2.70
C ARG A 180 -8.13 13.58 2.62
N ILE A 181 -6.97 13.19 2.13
CA ILE A 181 -5.82 14.06 1.90
C ILE A 181 -5.81 14.43 0.42
N ASP A 182 -6.00 15.71 0.11
CA ASP A 182 -5.82 16.25 -1.24
C ASP A 182 -4.32 16.50 -1.47
N ILE A 183 -3.71 15.67 -2.33
CA ILE A 183 -2.27 15.74 -2.63
C ILE A 183 -1.97 16.88 -3.61
N ARG A 184 -2.98 17.33 -4.38
CA ARG A 184 -2.80 18.36 -5.40
C ARG A 184 -2.76 19.77 -4.85
N ARG A 185 -3.51 20.04 -3.79
CA ARG A 185 -3.64 21.42 -3.30
C ARG A 185 -2.23 21.91 -2.95
N PRO A 186 -1.69 22.91 -3.69
CA PRO A 186 -0.52 23.61 -3.23
C PRO A 186 -0.92 24.15 -1.86
N ARG A 187 -0.27 23.66 -0.81
CA ARG A 187 -0.52 24.14 0.55
C ARG A 187 -0.44 25.66 0.49
N GLU A 188 -1.50 26.32 0.95
CA GLU A 188 -1.53 27.77 1.08
C GLU A 188 -0.20 28.21 1.68
N ALA A 189 0.44 29.19 1.04
CA ALA A 189 1.82 29.56 1.29
C ALA A 189 2.08 29.73 2.80
N GLY A 190 2.75 28.75 3.41
CA GLY A 190 3.09 28.76 4.84
C GLY A 190 2.76 27.49 5.62
N ALA A 191 1.94 26.57 5.10
CA ALA A 191 1.74 25.29 5.78
C ALA A 191 2.88 24.33 5.40
N GLU A 192 3.76 23.98 6.34
CA GLU A 192 4.80 22.96 6.08
C GLU A 192 4.14 21.64 5.67
N PRO A 193 4.62 20.96 4.61
CA PRO A 193 4.13 19.64 4.26
C PRO A 193 4.31 18.75 5.48
N ILE A 194 3.24 18.07 5.90
CA ILE A 194 3.35 17.03 6.93
C ILE A 194 4.00 15.83 6.23
N MET A 195 5.30 15.96 6.01
CA MET A 195 6.17 14.90 5.50
C MET A 195 6.04 13.74 6.49
N GLY A 196 5.37 12.67 6.07
CA GLY A 196 5.16 11.47 6.89
C GLY A 196 3.70 11.04 7.05
N GLU A 197 2.70 11.87 6.71
CA GLU A 197 1.30 11.45 6.83
C GLU A 197 0.87 10.47 5.73
N THR A 198 1.21 10.76 4.47
CA THR A 198 0.83 9.89 3.34
C THR A 198 1.96 8.91 3.01
N PRO A 199 1.70 7.59 2.96
CA PRO A 199 2.70 6.62 2.54
C PRO A 199 3.10 6.80 1.07
N ALA A 200 4.31 6.36 0.73
CA ALA A 200 4.75 6.29 -0.65
C ALA A 200 4.03 5.13 -1.35
N PHE A 201 3.06 5.45 -2.21
CA PHE A 201 2.39 4.46 -3.04
C PHE A 201 3.27 4.03 -4.22
N PRO A 202 3.20 2.77 -4.68
CA PRO A 202 3.94 2.27 -5.84
C PRO A 202 3.34 2.74 -7.19
N SER A 203 2.73 3.94 -7.22
CA SER A 203 2.13 4.49 -8.43
C SER A 203 3.20 5.00 -9.38
N GLN A 204 2.99 4.79 -10.68
CA GLN A 204 3.87 5.34 -11.72
C GLN A 204 3.50 6.80 -12.05
N ARG A 205 2.41 7.30 -11.45
CA ARG A 205 1.82 8.60 -11.76
C ARG A 205 1.65 9.45 -10.51
N PRO A 206 1.57 10.78 -10.66
CA PRO A 206 1.26 11.63 -9.54
C PRO A 206 -0.13 11.31 -8.99
N LEU A 207 -0.23 11.12 -7.68
CA LEU A 207 -1.49 10.91 -7.01
C LEU A 207 -2.25 12.23 -6.83
N ALA A 208 -3.57 12.15 -7.03
CA ALA A 208 -4.49 13.25 -6.81
C ALA A 208 -4.92 13.37 -5.35
N TRP A 209 -5.15 12.22 -4.71
CA TRP A 209 -5.68 12.13 -3.36
C TRP A 209 -5.30 10.79 -2.73
N ALA A 210 -5.27 10.75 -1.41
CA ALA A 210 -5.17 9.53 -0.61
C ALA A 210 -6.19 9.55 0.54
N LEU A 211 -6.57 8.38 1.03
CA LEU A 211 -7.47 8.20 2.16
C LEU A 211 -6.91 7.12 3.07
N ASP A 212 -6.77 7.46 4.35
CA ASP A 212 -6.48 6.53 5.45
C ASP A 212 -7.80 5.87 5.89
N LEU A 213 -7.87 4.55 5.80
CA LEU A 213 -9.03 3.75 6.19
C LEU A 213 -8.89 3.21 7.62
N GLY A 214 -7.74 3.36 8.27
CA GLY A 214 -7.46 2.89 9.63
C GLY A 214 -6.66 1.59 9.71
N ASP A 215 -6.56 1.05 10.92
CA ASP A 215 -5.79 -0.16 11.23
C ASP A 215 -6.62 -1.44 11.05
N TYR A 216 -6.06 -2.39 10.31
CA TYR A 216 -6.63 -3.72 10.07
C TYR A 216 -5.54 -4.78 10.19
N TYR A 217 -5.72 -5.70 11.15
CA TYR A 217 -4.79 -6.81 11.40
C TYR A 217 -3.35 -6.34 11.70
N GLY A 218 -3.22 -5.19 12.38
CA GLY A 218 -1.93 -4.56 12.68
C GLY A 218 -1.27 -3.81 11.51
N TRP A 219 -2.00 -3.56 10.42
CA TRP A 219 -1.55 -2.78 9.27
C TRP A 219 -2.49 -1.61 9.01
N GLU A 220 -1.93 -0.44 8.75
CA GLU A 220 -2.72 0.70 8.27
C GLU A 220 -3.12 0.48 6.82
N LEU A 221 -4.42 0.57 6.52
CA LEU A 221 -4.96 0.43 5.19
C LEU A 221 -5.17 1.81 4.55
N TRP A 222 -4.60 1.99 3.38
CA TRP A 222 -4.66 3.21 2.59
C TRP A 222 -5.18 2.94 1.19
N ILE A 223 -5.92 3.90 0.64
CA ILE A 223 -6.26 3.93 -0.78
C ILE A 223 -5.91 5.28 -1.40
N ALA A 224 -5.62 5.29 -2.69
CA ALA A 224 -5.33 6.52 -3.42
C ALA A 224 -5.85 6.48 -4.86
N GLY A 225 -6.04 7.67 -5.43
CA GLY A 225 -6.37 7.84 -6.83
C GLY A 225 -5.38 8.78 -7.52
N GLY A 226 -4.92 8.38 -8.69
CA GLY A 226 -4.04 9.10 -9.58
C GLY A 226 -4.68 10.31 -10.26
N LEU A 227 -3.85 11.20 -10.80
CA LEU A 227 -4.30 12.20 -11.75
C LEU A 227 -4.68 11.55 -13.08
N PRO A 228 -5.72 12.05 -13.78
CA PRO A 228 -5.94 11.68 -15.16
C PRO A 228 -4.76 12.16 -16.02
N THR A 229 -4.36 11.36 -17.00
CA THR A 229 -3.37 11.78 -17.99
C THR A 229 -3.96 12.91 -18.83
N PRO A 230 -3.25 14.05 -18.99
CA PRO A 230 -3.72 15.14 -19.83
C PRO A 230 -4.03 14.65 -21.26
N GLY A 231 -5.27 14.87 -21.71
CA GLY A 231 -5.72 14.49 -23.06
C GLY A 231 -6.19 13.04 -23.22
N VAL A 232 -6.19 12.23 -22.15
CA VAL A 232 -6.79 10.89 -22.14
C VAL A 232 -8.12 10.94 -21.37
N ILE A 233 -9.13 10.23 -21.87
CA ILE A 233 -10.46 10.11 -21.23
C ILE A 233 -10.29 9.36 -19.89
N ASP A 234 -11.18 9.62 -18.93
CA ASP A 234 -11.07 9.33 -17.48
C ASP A 234 -10.65 7.91 -17.05
N ASP A 235 -10.66 6.93 -17.94
CA ASP A 235 -10.35 5.52 -17.68
C ASP A 235 -8.88 5.25 -17.38
N ASP A 236 -8.00 6.21 -17.66
CA ASP A 236 -6.55 6.07 -17.47
C ASP A 236 -6.11 6.50 -16.05
N ARG A 237 -7.02 6.67 -15.09
CA ARG A 237 -6.64 6.98 -13.70
C ARG A 237 -6.15 5.72 -12.98
N GLU A 238 -4.93 5.75 -12.45
CA GLU A 238 -4.44 4.71 -11.54
C GLU A 238 -5.18 4.80 -10.19
N HIS A 239 -5.53 3.65 -9.65
CA HIS A 239 -6.12 3.49 -8.33
C HIS A 239 -5.22 2.56 -7.54
N CYS A 240 -4.92 2.92 -6.31
CA CYS A 240 -3.98 2.17 -5.49
C CYS A 240 -4.62 1.71 -4.18
N VAL A 241 -4.25 0.52 -3.74
CA VAL A 241 -4.46 0.01 -2.37
C VAL A 241 -3.08 -0.22 -1.75
N LEU A 242 -2.93 0.13 -0.47
CA LEU A 242 -1.66 0.02 0.22
C LEU A 242 -1.89 -0.38 1.69
N LEU A 243 -1.05 -1.28 2.19
CA LEU A 243 -0.90 -1.62 3.60
C LEU A 243 0.45 -1.09 4.08
N ARG A 244 0.45 -0.41 5.23
CA ARG A 244 1.67 0.07 5.91
C ARG A 244 1.76 -0.47 7.32
N ARG A 245 2.95 -0.91 7.73
CA ARG A 245 3.29 -1.17 9.13
C ARG A 245 4.75 -0.80 9.35
N ASP A 246 4.99 0.19 10.21
CA ASP A 246 6.30 0.77 10.42
C ASP A 246 6.96 1.20 9.08
N ALA A 247 8.10 0.62 8.75
CA ALA A 247 8.81 0.84 7.47
C ALA A 247 8.38 -0.12 6.35
N GLN A 248 7.52 -1.10 6.64
CA GLN A 248 7.05 -2.07 5.66
C GLN A 248 5.87 -1.50 4.89
N ILE A 249 5.91 -1.65 3.57
CA ILE A 249 4.85 -1.22 2.67
C ILE A 249 4.55 -2.38 1.72
N ARG A 250 3.27 -2.67 1.55
CA ARG A 250 2.73 -3.56 0.52
C ARG A 250 1.68 -2.79 -0.22
N GLY A 251 1.77 -2.71 -1.54
CA GLY A 251 0.83 -1.91 -2.29
C GLY A 251 0.73 -2.39 -3.71
N ASP A 252 -0.42 -2.09 -4.31
CA ASP A 252 -0.68 -2.34 -5.71
C ASP A 252 -1.41 -1.14 -6.30
N CYS A 253 -1.20 -0.89 -7.59
CA CYS A 253 -1.79 0.22 -8.32
C CYS A 253 -2.20 -0.26 -9.70
N GLU A 254 -3.49 -0.09 -10.03
CA GLU A 254 -4.07 -0.57 -11.27
C GLU A 254 -4.86 0.55 -11.97
N PRO A 255 -4.92 0.59 -13.31
CA PRO A 255 -5.85 1.45 -14.03
C PRO A 255 -7.29 1.19 -13.63
N LEU A 256 -8.17 2.17 -13.78
CA LEU A 256 -9.59 2.07 -13.39
C LEU A 256 -10.26 0.82 -13.98
N VAL A 257 -10.02 0.52 -15.26
CA VAL A 257 -10.60 -0.66 -15.93
C VAL A 257 -10.18 -1.98 -15.28
N ALA A 258 -8.90 -2.11 -14.88
CA ALA A 258 -8.40 -3.31 -14.21
C ALA A 258 -8.94 -3.42 -12.78
N LYS A 259 -9.02 -2.29 -12.05
CA LYS A 259 -9.70 -2.23 -10.75
C LYS A 259 -11.16 -2.68 -10.87
N GLU A 260 -11.92 -2.17 -11.84
CA GLU A 260 -13.32 -2.55 -12.04
C GLU A 260 -13.51 -4.03 -12.36
N ALA A 261 -12.51 -4.66 -12.98
CA ALA A 261 -12.45 -6.10 -13.20
C ALA A 261 -12.05 -6.91 -11.95
N GLY A 262 -11.79 -6.25 -10.82
CA GLY A 262 -11.40 -6.87 -9.55
C GLY A 262 -9.92 -7.23 -9.45
N ALA A 263 -9.07 -6.66 -10.31
CA ALA A 263 -7.63 -6.92 -10.30
C ALA A 263 -6.91 -6.24 -9.12
N LEU A 264 -7.41 -5.08 -8.65
CA LEU A 264 -6.74 -4.30 -7.62
C LEU A 264 -6.92 -4.90 -6.23
N HIS A 265 -5.87 -5.51 -5.71
CA HIS A 265 -5.83 -6.03 -4.34
C HIS A 265 -4.41 -6.04 -3.76
N VAL A 266 -4.35 -6.05 -2.43
CA VAL A 266 -3.10 -6.32 -1.71
C VAL A 266 -3.28 -7.54 -0.82
N THR A 267 -2.26 -8.40 -0.82
CA THR A 267 -2.21 -9.62 -0.01
C THR A 267 -1.36 -9.42 1.23
N LEU A 268 -1.87 -9.94 2.34
CA LEU A 268 -1.21 -10.04 3.63
C LEU A 268 -1.12 -11.50 4.04
N ASP A 269 0.09 -12.05 4.02
CA ASP A 269 0.36 -13.42 4.43
C ASP A 269 0.14 -13.60 5.93
N GLY A 270 -0.28 -14.79 6.37
CA GLY A 270 -0.49 -15.07 7.80
C GLY A 270 0.73 -14.83 8.67
N VAL A 271 1.94 -15.02 8.14
CA VAL A 271 3.21 -14.78 8.87
C VAL A 271 3.46 -13.30 9.14
N ASP A 272 2.82 -12.41 8.38
CA ASP A 272 2.95 -10.96 8.53
C ASP A 272 1.90 -10.37 9.46
N ILE A 273 0.94 -11.15 9.93
CA ILE A 273 -0.10 -10.71 10.86
C ILE A 273 0.41 -10.93 12.29
N PRO A 274 0.39 -9.91 13.18
CA PRO A 274 0.69 -10.13 14.58
C PRO A 274 -0.21 -11.21 15.18
N VAL A 275 0.36 -12.09 16.02
CA VAL A 275 -0.40 -13.22 16.61
C VAL A 275 -1.67 -12.74 17.34
N ALA A 276 -1.61 -11.58 18.00
CA ALA A 276 -2.75 -10.99 18.70
C ALA A 276 -3.87 -10.48 17.78
N GLU A 277 -3.55 -10.24 16.51
CA GLU A 277 -4.45 -9.73 15.47
C GLU A 277 -4.89 -10.82 14.48
N THR A 278 -4.37 -12.05 14.62
CA THR A 278 -4.68 -13.15 13.70
C THR A 278 -6.15 -13.58 13.88
N PRO A 279 -6.97 -13.63 12.82
CA PRO A 279 -8.34 -14.12 12.92
C PRO A 279 -8.37 -15.54 13.49
N ALA A 280 -9.32 -15.83 14.39
CA ALA A 280 -9.42 -17.15 15.02
C ALA A 280 -9.66 -18.30 14.03
N GLU A 281 -10.30 -18.00 12.90
CA GLU A 281 -10.62 -18.95 11.82
C GLU A 281 -9.47 -19.13 10.83
N MET A 282 -8.35 -18.40 10.99
CA MET A 282 -7.24 -18.41 10.04
C MET A 282 -6.43 -19.70 10.16
N GLU A 283 -6.50 -20.53 9.12
CA GLU A 283 -5.69 -21.73 9.01
C GLU A 283 -4.24 -21.40 8.60
N PRO A 284 -3.28 -22.31 8.88
CA PRO A 284 -1.96 -22.21 8.30
C PRO A 284 -2.06 -22.06 6.77
N PHE A 285 -1.30 -21.15 6.19
CA PHE A 285 -1.25 -20.84 4.75
C PHE A 285 -2.41 -20.03 4.17
N GLN A 286 -3.48 -19.78 4.92
CA GLN A 286 -4.42 -18.77 4.49
C GLN A 286 -3.76 -17.40 4.51
N GLU A 287 -4.30 -16.50 3.71
CA GLU A 287 -3.88 -15.11 3.63
C GLU A 287 -5.11 -14.20 3.67
N ILE A 288 -4.90 -12.96 4.08
CA ILE A 288 -5.90 -11.91 4.04
C ILE A 288 -5.66 -11.07 2.79
N ARG A 289 -6.71 -10.79 2.03
CA ARG A 289 -6.64 -9.90 0.87
C ARG A 289 -7.62 -8.75 0.99
N PHE A 290 -7.13 -7.58 0.59
CA PHE A 290 -7.88 -6.32 0.58
C PHE A 290 -8.18 -5.96 -0.87
N TRP A 291 -9.42 -6.19 -1.30
CA TRP A 291 -9.89 -5.91 -2.65
C TRP A 291 -10.62 -4.58 -2.73
N TRP A 292 -10.19 -3.68 -3.61
CA TRP A 292 -10.94 -2.46 -3.88
C TRP A 292 -11.80 -2.61 -5.13
N LEU A 293 -13.11 -2.74 -4.92
CA LEU A 293 -14.08 -3.07 -5.95
C LEU A 293 -14.62 -1.84 -6.71
N ALA A 294 -15.29 -2.12 -7.83
CA ALA A 294 -15.92 -1.13 -8.70
C ALA A 294 -16.99 -0.30 -7.97
N ASP A 295 -17.71 -0.91 -7.03
CA ASP A 295 -18.77 -0.26 -6.23
C ASP A 295 -18.23 0.71 -5.16
N GLY A 296 -16.91 0.91 -5.11
CA GLY A 296 -16.30 1.75 -4.09
C GLY A 296 -16.26 1.10 -2.71
N THR A 297 -16.35 -0.22 -2.62
CA THR A 297 -16.12 -0.97 -1.38
C THR A 297 -14.71 -1.56 -1.35
N VAL A 298 -14.03 -1.47 -0.21
CA VAL A 298 -12.87 -2.32 0.08
C VAL A 298 -13.33 -3.55 0.86
N ARG A 299 -13.20 -4.74 0.27
CA ARG A 299 -13.53 -6.00 0.92
C ARG A 299 -12.27 -6.66 1.46
N VAL A 300 -12.34 -7.05 2.71
CA VAL A 300 -11.33 -7.86 3.37
C VAL A 300 -11.82 -9.29 3.39
N VAL A 301 -11.06 -10.19 2.82
CA VAL A 301 -11.41 -11.61 2.74
C VAL A 301 -10.24 -12.47 3.22
N LEU A 302 -10.57 -13.57 3.87
CA LEU A 302 -9.65 -14.63 4.29
C LEU A 302 -9.79 -15.80 3.32
N GLY A 303 -8.69 -16.40 2.89
CA GLY A 303 -8.78 -17.57 2.03
C GLY A 303 -7.43 -18.18 1.66
N ASP A 304 -7.49 -19.33 1.00
CA ASP A 304 -6.36 -19.85 0.24
C ASP A 304 -6.50 -19.40 -1.22
N PHE A 305 -5.57 -18.56 -1.67
CA PHE A 305 -5.56 -18.02 -3.02
C PHE A 305 -4.33 -18.48 -3.82
N ASP A 306 -3.49 -19.36 -3.27
CA ASP A 306 -2.39 -19.96 -4.02
C ASP A 306 -2.95 -21.08 -4.90
N SER A 307 -3.36 -20.72 -6.11
CA SER A 307 -3.93 -21.66 -7.10
C SER A 307 -3.01 -22.81 -7.52
N ARG A 308 -1.75 -22.80 -7.06
CA ARG A 308 -0.77 -23.87 -7.29
C ARG A 308 -0.85 -24.98 -6.24
N ARG A 309 -1.65 -24.82 -5.18
CA ARG A 309 -1.86 -25.86 -4.17
C ARG A 309 -3.14 -26.64 -4.48
N PRO A 310 -3.05 -27.97 -4.68
CA PRO A 310 -4.19 -28.83 -4.99
C PRO A 310 -5.05 -29.14 -3.77
#